data_AF-A0A8H7SKH2-F1
#
_entry.id   AF-A0A8H7SKH2-F1
#
_cell.length_a   1.000
_cell.length_b   1.000
_cell.length_c   1.000
_cell.angle_alpha   90.00
_cell.angle_beta   90.00
_cell.angle_gamma   90.00
#
_symmetry.space_group_name_H-M   'P 1'
#
loop_
_entity.id
_entity.type
_entity.pdbx_description
1 polymer ?
#
loop_
_entity_poly.entity_id
_entity_poly.type
_entity_poly.pdbx_seq_one_letter_code
_entity_poly.pdbx_strand_id
1 'polypeptide(L)'
;MISGIGKSMALDLCSVTYDDHRYFSFLSQSYGITAYADLGTEHMRWMGDTRTIVGLLQEIFARRSYKIQAAIQVVESNKRKIQLDYRDAYLQEERVPVNESDGNVLDTIPPLNEPVPKDWLVIDDDISFFLASKVPLLARGMLSHPCALPNDGNLDLVLVRGSPSIAKQLEVFTKVETGQHMNNDILEYYKIKAFRLTPILKPGQKAYVAIDGEHAPCKPFQVEVHPRLASVLTINPTFTDTKV
;
A
#
# COMPACT_ATOMS: atom_id res chain seq x y z
N MET A 1 11.13 -5.86 -32.14
CA MET A 1 12.47 -5.40 -31.71
C MET A 1 12.28 -4.41 -30.59
N ILE A 2 12.53 -4.80 -29.34
CA ILE A 2 12.55 -3.86 -28.21
C ILE A 2 13.93 -3.20 -28.26
N SER A 3 14.01 -1.91 -28.55
CA SER A 3 15.27 -1.16 -28.36
C SER A 3 15.62 -1.24 -26.87
N GLY A 4 16.68 -1.94 -26.52
CA GLY A 4 17.10 -2.21 -25.12
C GLY A 4 17.62 -1.00 -24.35
N ILE A 5 17.15 0.21 -24.66
CA ILE A 5 17.54 1.44 -23.97
C ILE A 5 16.44 1.74 -22.94
N GLY A 6 16.78 1.62 -21.66
CA GLY A 6 15.91 2.04 -20.57
C GLY A 6 15.59 3.54 -20.66
N LYS A 7 14.38 3.90 -20.27
CA LYS A 7 13.85 5.26 -20.22
C LYS A 7 13.66 5.66 -18.75
N SER A 8 13.88 6.93 -18.45
CA SER A 8 13.52 7.49 -17.15
C SER A 8 11.99 7.59 -17.04
N MET A 9 11.47 7.26 -15.86
CA MET A 9 10.09 7.46 -15.43
C MET A 9 10.09 8.15 -14.08
N ALA A 10 9.33 9.23 -13.96
CA ALA A 10 9.10 9.87 -12.68
C ALA A 10 8.30 8.95 -11.76
N LEU A 11 8.70 8.87 -10.49
CA LEU A 11 8.05 8.07 -9.47
C LEU A 11 7.77 8.96 -8.26
N ASP A 12 6.56 8.84 -7.72
CA ASP A 12 6.24 9.46 -6.43
C ASP A 12 6.94 8.69 -5.30
N LEU A 13 7.41 9.40 -4.29
CA LEU A 13 7.95 8.79 -3.09
C LEU A 13 7.03 9.05 -1.90
N CYS A 14 6.98 8.11 -0.97
CA CYS A 14 6.20 8.26 0.25
C CYS A 14 7.15 8.61 1.39
N SER A 15 7.00 9.77 2.02
CA SER A 15 7.72 10.03 3.27
C SER A 15 7.02 9.30 4.39
N VAL A 16 7.76 8.52 5.17
CA VAL A 16 7.30 7.84 6.37
C VAL A 16 7.93 8.55 7.56
N THR A 17 7.09 9.06 8.45
CA THR A 17 7.53 9.86 9.60
C THR A 17 7.10 9.17 10.89
N TYR A 18 8.08 8.90 11.75
CA TYR A 18 7.95 8.43 13.13
C TYR A 18 8.57 9.46 14.04
N ASP A 19 7.89 9.87 15.11
CA ASP A 19 8.45 10.82 16.10
C ASP A 19 9.23 11.98 15.39
N ASP A 20 10.55 12.05 15.56
CA ASP A 20 11.46 13.04 14.95
C ASP A 20 12.31 12.49 13.78
N HIS A 21 11.89 11.40 13.16
CA HIS A 21 12.63 10.71 12.11
C HIS A 21 11.77 10.53 10.86
N ARG A 22 12.34 10.93 9.72
CA ARG A 22 11.77 10.73 8.39
C ARG A 22 12.67 9.82 7.56
N TYR A 23 12.04 8.91 6.83
CA TYR A 23 12.66 8.19 5.73
C TYR A 23 11.67 8.09 4.57
N PHE A 24 12.14 7.61 3.42
CA PHE A 24 11.31 7.46 2.22
C PHE A 24 11.06 6.00 1.91
N SER A 25 9.86 5.72 1.45
CA SER A 25 9.39 4.44 0.96
C SER A 25 8.91 4.60 -0.48
N PHE A 26 9.20 3.62 -1.31
CA PHE A 26 8.84 3.62 -2.74
C PHE A 26 7.98 2.42 -3.13
N LEU A 27 7.74 1.48 -2.22
CA LEU A 27 7.01 0.26 -2.48
C LEU A 27 5.68 0.23 -1.72
N SER A 28 5.71 -0.02 -0.41
CA SER A 28 4.50 -0.33 0.37
C SER A 28 4.63 -0.12 1.88
N GLN A 29 3.49 0.04 2.54
CA GLN A 29 3.38 0.07 4.00
C GLN A 29 2.25 -0.85 4.44
N SER A 30 2.54 -1.75 5.37
CA SER A 30 1.57 -2.78 5.75
C SER A 30 1.48 -2.99 7.26
N TYR A 31 0.26 -3.26 7.72
CA TYR A 31 -0.08 -3.68 9.07
C TYR A 31 -1.20 -4.72 9.03
N GLY A 32 -1.18 -5.65 9.98
CA GLY A 32 -2.12 -6.77 10.05
C GLY A 32 -1.58 -8.04 9.41
N ILE A 33 -2.46 -8.81 8.77
CA ILE A 33 -2.12 -10.14 8.25
C ILE A 33 -0.97 -10.09 7.23
N THR A 34 -0.94 -9.09 6.34
CA THR A 34 0.15 -8.93 5.35
C THR A 34 1.49 -8.70 6.00
N ALA A 35 1.57 -7.83 7.01
CA ALA A 35 2.83 -7.58 7.72
C ALA A 35 3.31 -8.82 8.48
N TYR A 36 2.37 -9.59 9.06
CA TYR A 36 2.70 -10.88 9.66
C TYR A 36 3.21 -11.90 8.63
N ALA A 37 2.57 -11.98 7.46
CA ALA A 37 3.00 -12.86 6.38
C ALA A 37 4.42 -12.52 5.90
N ASP A 38 4.77 -11.23 5.82
CA ASP A 38 6.07 -10.77 5.37
C ASP A 38 7.17 -11.00 6.41
N LEU A 39 6.89 -10.73 7.70
CA LEU A 39 7.90 -10.65 8.75
C LEU A 39 7.82 -11.81 9.77
N GLY A 40 6.61 -12.25 10.12
CA GLY A 40 6.41 -13.41 11.00
C GLY A 40 6.94 -14.72 10.41
N THR A 41 7.18 -14.77 9.11
CA THR A 41 7.62 -15.96 8.37
C THR A 41 9.11 -15.98 8.03
N GLU A 42 9.93 -15.09 8.58
CA GLU A 42 11.37 -15.02 8.26
C GLU A 42 12.13 -16.33 8.53
N HIS A 43 11.73 -17.08 9.55
CA HIS A 43 12.26 -18.41 9.86
C HIS A 43 11.97 -19.46 8.76
N MET A 44 11.05 -19.16 7.83
CA MET A 44 10.69 -19.99 6.68
C MET A 44 11.30 -19.47 5.36
N ARG A 45 12.36 -18.64 5.41
CA ARG A 45 13.05 -18.11 4.22
C ARG A 45 13.46 -19.16 3.19
N TRP A 46 13.69 -20.40 3.62
CA TRP A 46 14.01 -21.54 2.73
C TRP A 46 12.90 -21.86 1.71
N MET A 47 11.66 -21.40 1.93
CA MET A 47 10.51 -21.62 1.03
C MET A 47 10.39 -20.58 -0.11
N GLY A 48 11.26 -19.57 -0.12
CA GLY A 48 11.11 -18.43 -1.03
C GLY A 48 9.77 -17.71 -0.83
N ASP A 49 9.14 -17.25 -1.92
CA ASP A 49 7.89 -16.48 -1.90
C ASP A 49 6.70 -17.27 -1.31
N THR A 50 6.78 -18.60 -1.29
CA THR A 50 5.74 -19.48 -0.72
C THR A 50 5.52 -19.20 0.77
N ARG A 51 6.54 -18.72 1.49
CA ARG A 51 6.41 -18.40 2.92
C ARG A 51 5.35 -17.35 3.19
N THR A 52 5.20 -16.35 2.31
CA THR A 52 4.22 -15.28 2.46
C THR A 52 2.81 -15.83 2.30
N ILE A 53 2.61 -16.74 1.33
CA ILE A 53 1.33 -17.45 1.16
C ILE A 53 0.99 -18.27 2.41
N VAL A 54 1.96 -19.00 2.96
CA VAL A 54 1.77 -19.80 4.18
C VAL A 54 1.39 -18.91 5.36
N GLY A 55 2.12 -17.81 5.59
CA GLY A 55 1.82 -16.87 6.68
C GLY A 55 0.44 -16.23 6.55
N LEU A 56 0.07 -15.82 5.34
CA LEU A 56 -1.25 -15.29 5.02
C LEU A 56 -2.36 -16.30 5.36
N LEU A 57 -2.23 -17.55 4.88
CA LEU A 57 -3.20 -18.61 5.15
C LEU A 57 -3.29 -18.92 6.65
N GLN A 58 -2.17 -19.03 7.36
CA GLN A 58 -2.14 -19.27 8.81
C GLN A 58 -2.98 -18.24 9.57
N GLU A 59 -2.80 -16.96 9.25
CA GLU A 59 -3.51 -15.86 9.89
C GLU A 59 -5.01 -15.81 9.52
N ILE A 60 -5.34 -16.11 8.25
CA ILE A 60 -6.73 -16.23 7.79
C ILE A 60 -7.44 -17.36 8.53
N PHE A 61 -6.85 -18.56 8.59
CA PHE A 61 -7.44 -19.71 9.29
C PHE A 61 -7.52 -19.49 10.81
N ALA A 62 -6.55 -18.78 11.39
CA ALA A 62 -6.58 -18.36 12.78
C ALA A 62 -7.56 -17.20 13.05
N ARG A 63 -8.21 -16.66 12.01
CA ARG A 63 -9.17 -15.56 12.07
C ARG A 63 -8.62 -14.33 12.80
N ARG A 64 -7.34 -14.03 12.58
CA ARG A 64 -6.66 -12.93 13.28
C ARG A 64 -7.19 -11.57 12.81
N SER A 65 -7.28 -10.64 13.75
CA SER A 65 -7.54 -9.22 13.50
C SER A 65 -6.64 -8.38 14.39
N TYR A 66 -6.40 -7.15 13.95
CA TYR A 66 -5.43 -6.24 14.52
C TYR A 66 -6.08 -4.89 14.76
N LYS A 67 -6.01 -4.40 16.00
CA LYS A 67 -6.64 -3.13 16.36
C LYS A 67 -5.78 -1.97 15.85
N ILE A 68 -6.43 -0.98 15.25
CA ILE A 68 -5.79 0.26 14.78
C ILE A 68 -6.59 1.49 15.19
N GLN A 69 -5.89 2.61 15.26
CA GLN A 69 -6.46 3.93 15.04
C GLN A 69 -5.79 4.53 13.82
N ALA A 70 -6.56 4.85 12.78
CA ALA A 70 -6.05 5.44 11.55
C ALA A 70 -6.87 6.65 11.12
N ALA A 71 -6.21 7.59 10.48
CA ALA A 71 -6.84 8.69 9.77
C ALA A 71 -6.28 8.74 8.35
N ILE A 72 -7.15 8.89 7.35
CA ILE A 72 -6.78 8.71 5.94
C ILE A 72 -7.30 9.90 5.14
N GLN A 73 -6.40 10.53 4.38
CA GLN A 73 -6.75 11.56 3.41
C GLN A 73 -7.19 10.91 2.10
N VAL A 74 -8.48 10.60 2.00
CA VAL A 74 -9.07 9.93 0.83
C VAL A 74 -9.23 10.92 -0.33
N VAL A 75 -8.76 10.52 -1.51
CA VAL A 75 -9.01 11.20 -2.79
C VAL A 75 -10.20 10.59 -3.50
N GLU A 76 -10.28 9.27 -3.51
CA GLU A 76 -11.38 8.53 -4.12
C GLU A 76 -11.58 7.20 -3.40
N SER A 77 -12.86 6.80 -3.22
CA SER A 77 -13.24 5.52 -2.61
C SER A 77 -14.15 4.69 -3.51
N ASN A 78 -14.68 5.26 -4.59
CA ASN A 78 -15.49 4.55 -5.55
C ASN A 78 -14.59 3.70 -6.47
N LYS A 79 -14.55 2.39 -6.22
CA LYS A 79 -13.70 1.44 -6.96
C LYS A 79 -13.87 1.51 -8.48
N ARG A 80 -15.10 1.73 -8.98
CA ARG A 80 -15.37 1.83 -10.41
C ARG A 80 -14.76 3.10 -10.99
N LYS A 81 -14.86 4.22 -10.29
CA LYS A 81 -14.20 5.45 -10.71
C LYS A 81 -12.68 5.32 -10.69
N ILE A 82 -12.11 4.70 -9.65
CA ILE A 82 -10.67 4.42 -9.57
C ILE A 82 -10.20 3.59 -10.78
N GLN A 83 -10.94 2.56 -11.17
CA GLN A 83 -10.62 1.74 -12.34
C GLN A 83 -10.71 2.53 -13.66
N LEU A 84 -11.72 3.40 -13.80
CA LEU A 84 -11.87 4.25 -14.99
C LEU A 84 -10.72 5.27 -15.08
N ASP A 85 -10.43 5.98 -13.99
CA ASP A 85 -9.34 6.95 -13.92
C ASP A 85 -7.98 6.28 -14.22
N TYR A 86 -7.76 5.05 -13.72
CA TYR A 86 -6.57 4.25 -14.06
C TYR A 86 -6.48 3.94 -15.55
N ARG A 87 -7.57 3.46 -16.18
CA ARG A 87 -7.60 3.14 -17.61
C ARG A 87 -7.33 4.37 -18.46
N ASP A 88 -7.94 5.49 -18.13
CA ASP A 88 -7.76 6.75 -18.85
C ASP A 88 -6.30 7.23 -18.75
N ALA A 89 -5.70 7.17 -17.55
CA ALA A 89 -4.30 7.52 -17.35
C ALA A 89 -3.34 6.56 -18.10
N TYR A 90 -3.63 5.26 -18.08
CA TYR A 90 -2.83 4.25 -18.79
C TYR A 90 -2.86 4.48 -20.31
N LEU A 91 -4.03 4.77 -20.88
CA LEU A 91 -4.20 4.99 -22.33
C LEU A 91 -3.56 6.29 -22.83
N GLN A 92 -3.41 7.30 -21.97
CA GLN A 92 -2.74 8.54 -22.33
C GLN A 92 -1.21 8.37 -22.48
N GLU A 93 -0.60 7.41 -21.76
CA GLU A 93 0.85 7.15 -21.74
C GLU A 93 1.73 8.41 -21.57
N GLU A 94 1.23 9.44 -20.88
CA GLU A 94 1.89 10.73 -20.83
C GLU A 94 3.18 10.66 -20.00
N ARG A 95 4.30 11.08 -20.59
CA ARG A 95 5.57 11.20 -19.87
C ARG A 95 5.57 12.48 -19.06
N VAL A 96 5.44 12.32 -17.75
CA VAL A 96 5.57 13.44 -16.82
C VAL A 96 7.03 13.53 -16.33
N PRO A 97 7.69 14.69 -16.44
CA PRO A 97 9.05 14.84 -15.94
C PRO A 97 9.10 14.78 -14.42
N VAL A 98 10.25 14.38 -13.88
CA VAL A 98 10.57 14.45 -12.45
C VAL A 98 10.46 15.90 -11.99
N ASN A 99 10.01 16.13 -10.76
CA ASN A 99 9.98 17.48 -10.20
C ASN A 99 11.42 17.96 -9.95
N GLU A 100 11.75 19.14 -10.48
CA GLU A 100 12.97 19.86 -10.10
C GLU A 100 12.79 20.38 -8.67
N SER A 101 13.35 19.66 -7.70
CA SER A 101 13.43 20.08 -6.30
C SER A 101 14.82 20.64 -6.02
N ASP A 102 14.90 21.69 -5.21
CA ASP A 102 16.13 22.22 -4.62
C ASP A 102 16.68 21.34 -3.49
N GLY A 103 16.08 20.16 -3.27
CA GLY A 103 16.36 19.25 -2.18
C GLY A 103 15.40 19.37 -0.99
N ASN A 104 14.52 20.38 -0.98
CA ASN A 104 13.53 20.55 0.07
C ASN A 104 12.24 19.82 -0.27
N VAL A 105 11.86 18.87 0.58
CA VAL A 105 10.56 18.19 0.54
C VAL A 105 9.60 18.95 1.43
N LEU A 106 8.52 19.47 0.85
CA LEU A 106 7.51 20.27 1.55
C LEU A 106 6.40 19.37 2.09
N ASP A 107 6.12 19.50 3.38
CA ASP A 107 5.06 18.76 4.04
C ASP A 107 3.73 19.49 3.87
N THR A 108 2.70 18.75 3.47
CA THR A 108 1.34 19.25 3.27
C THR A 108 0.38 18.78 4.36
N ILE A 109 0.84 17.90 5.25
CA ILE A 109 0.07 17.38 6.38
C ILE A 109 0.64 17.87 7.73
N PRO A 110 -0.20 18.01 8.77
CA PRO A 110 0.28 18.37 10.10
C PRO A 110 1.31 17.37 10.66
N PRO A 111 2.25 17.83 11.50
CA PRO A 111 3.16 16.95 12.23
C PRO A 111 2.44 15.90 13.08
N LEU A 112 3.14 14.81 13.42
CA LEU A 112 2.55 13.65 14.10
C LEU A 112 1.92 13.97 15.47
N ASN A 113 2.45 14.98 16.16
CA ASN A 113 1.97 15.46 17.47
C ASN A 113 0.78 16.43 17.39
N GLU A 114 0.38 16.86 16.19
CA GLU A 114 -0.77 17.72 15.95
C GLU A 114 -1.94 16.93 15.37
N PRO A 115 -3.21 17.32 15.63
CA PRO A 115 -4.36 16.62 15.09
C PRO A 115 -4.39 16.71 13.55
N VAL A 116 -4.82 15.62 12.91
CA VAL A 116 -5.12 15.62 11.48
C VAL A 116 -6.35 16.50 11.17
N PRO A 117 -6.51 16.98 9.92
CA PRO A 117 -7.72 17.65 9.48
C PRO A 117 -8.99 16.82 9.71
N LYS A 118 -10.11 17.49 10.04
CA LYS A 118 -11.36 16.83 10.46
C LYS A 118 -12.10 16.11 9.32
N ASP A 119 -11.76 16.42 8.07
CA ASP A 119 -12.32 15.83 6.86
C ASP A 119 -11.67 14.48 6.49
N TRP A 120 -10.61 14.08 7.19
CA TRP A 120 -9.99 12.76 6.99
C TRP A 120 -10.91 11.63 7.47
N LEU A 121 -10.90 10.52 6.73
CA LEU A 121 -11.59 9.30 7.14
C LEU A 121 -10.91 8.72 8.38
N VAL A 122 -11.63 8.64 9.50
CA VAL A 122 -11.14 8.04 10.74
C VAL A 122 -11.61 6.59 10.88
N ILE A 123 -10.70 5.72 11.27
CA ILE A 123 -10.94 4.30 11.56
C ILE A 123 -10.41 4.00 12.95
N ASP A 124 -11.28 3.61 13.87
CA ASP A 124 -10.91 3.07 15.18
C ASP A 124 -11.55 1.70 15.33
N ASP A 125 -10.95 0.68 14.71
CA ASP A 125 -11.53 -0.66 14.60
C ASP A 125 -10.45 -1.74 14.49
N ASP A 126 -10.87 -2.99 14.64
CA ASP A 126 -10.07 -4.13 14.23
C ASP A 126 -10.06 -4.25 12.71
N ILE A 127 -8.91 -4.62 12.14
CA ILE A 127 -8.72 -4.88 10.71
C ILE A 127 -8.02 -6.23 10.49
N SER A 128 -8.26 -6.85 9.34
CA SER A 128 -7.44 -7.98 8.87
C SER A 128 -6.28 -7.49 8.01
N PHE A 129 -6.57 -6.53 7.11
CA PHE A 129 -5.60 -5.98 6.17
C PHE A 129 -5.61 -4.45 6.23
N PHE A 130 -4.43 -3.86 6.40
CA PHE A 130 -4.15 -2.47 6.09
C PHE A 130 -2.88 -2.46 5.25
N LEU A 131 -3.01 -2.34 3.94
CA LEU A 131 -1.91 -2.47 3.00
C LEU A 131 -1.98 -1.32 2.00
N ALA A 132 -1.02 -0.41 2.09
CA ALA A 132 -0.87 0.69 1.16
C ALA A 132 0.32 0.44 0.23
N SER A 133 0.22 0.84 -1.02
CA SER A 133 1.26 0.58 -2.02
C SER A 133 1.32 1.65 -3.12
N LYS A 134 2.55 1.94 -3.55
CA LYS A 134 2.85 2.81 -4.70
C LYS A 134 3.02 2.01 -5.99
N VAL A 135 3.16 0.69 -5.89
CA VAL A 135 3.33 -0.21 -7.02
C VAL A 135 2.17 -1.20 -7.15
N PRO A 136 1.85 -1.67 -8.37
CA PRO A 136 0.76 -2.62 -8.56
C PRO A 136 1.06 -4.03 -8.08
N LEU A 137 2.31 -4.47 -8.21
CA LEU A 137 2.77 -5.81 -7.80
C LEU A 137 3.76 -5.70 -6.63
N LEU A 138 3.46 -6.44 -5.56
CA LEU A 138 4.34 -6.52 -4.38
C LEU A 138 5.23 -7.77 -4.37
N ALA A 139 4.85 -8.78 -5.14
CA ALA A 139 5.62 -9.99 -5.39
C ALA A 139 5.22 -10.54 -6.76
N ARG A 140 5.94 -11.55 -7.25
CA ARG A 140 5.58 -12.23 -8.51
C ARG A 140 4.17 -12.79 -8.39
N GLY A 141 3.28 -12.37 -9.29
CA GLY A 141 1.87 -12.79 -9.30
C GLY A 141 0.99 -12.09 -8.27
N MET A 142 1.52 -11.22 -7.40
CA MET A 142 0.72 -10.54 -6.36
C MET A 142 0.27 -9.15 -6.82
N LEU A 143 -0.69 -9.09 -7.75
CA LEU A 143 -1.31 -7.87 -8.26
C LEU A 143 -2.30 -7.27 -7.24
N SER A 144 -1.77 -6.83 -6.11
CA SER A 144 -2.56 -6.34 -4.97
C SER A 144 -3.18 -4.95 -5.20
N HIS A 145 -2.53 -4.08 -5.98
CA HIS A 145 -2.97 -2.70 -6.21
C HIS A 145 -3.07 -2.41 -7.70
N PRO A 146 -4.02 -3.03 -8.42
CA PRO A 146 -4.02 -3.02 -9.87
C PRO A 146 -4.27 -1.63 -10.49
N CYS A 147 -4.73 -0.65 -9.70
CA CYS A 147 -4.93 0.72 -10.16
C CYS A 147 -3.80 1.67 -9.75
N ALA A 148 -2.71 1.17 -9.13
CA ALA A 148 -1.57 1.99 -8.75
C ALA A 148 -0.85 2.53 -10.00
N LEU A 149 -0.56 3.83 -9.99
CA LEU A 149 0.17 4.53 -11.04
C LEU A 149 1.49 5.06 -10.47
N PRO A 150 2.56 5.22 -11.29
CA PRO A 150 3.87 5.60 -10.77
C PRO A 150 3.93 7.04 -10.26
N ASN A 151 3.11 7.94 -10.81
CA ASN A 151 3.28 9.39 -10.67
C ASN A 151 1.97 10.20 -10.66
N ASP A 152 0.87 9.61 -10.18
CA ASP A 152 -0.44 10.25 -10.05
C ASP A 152 -0.58 11.13 -8.79
N GLY A 153 0.48 11.25 -7.99
CA GLY A 153 0.48 11.97 -6.72
C GLY A 153 -0.30 11.28 -5.60
N ASN A 154 -0.63 9.99 -5.78
CA ASN A 154 -1.42 9.21 -4.83
C ASN A 154 -0.75 7.89 -4.45
N LEU A 155 -1.30 7.29 -3.40
CA LEU A 155 -1.07 5.93 -2.95
C LEU A 155 -2.37 5.15 -3.03
N ASP A 156 -2.29 3.85 -3.24
CA ASP A 156 -3.46 2.97 -3.22
C ASP A 156 -3.48 2.22 -1.89
N LEU A 157 -4.65 2.17 -1.24
CA LEU A 157 -4.85 1.47 0.04
C LEU A 157 -5.89 0.36 -0.13
N VAL A 158 -5.48 -0.86 0.16
CA VAL A 158 -6.34 -2.02 0.39
C VAL A 158 -6.60 -2.18 1.88
N LEU A 159 -7.88 -2.17 2.27
CA LEU A 159 -8.32 -2.30 3.65
C LEU A 159 -9.37 -3.41 3.76
N VAL A 160 -9.30 -4.21 4.82
CA VAL A 160 -10.35 -5.16 5.18
C VAL A 160 -10.59 -5.08 6.68
N ARG A 161 -11.83 -4.78 7.07
CA ARG A 161 -12.22 -4.61 8.47
C ARG A 161 -12.51 -5.93 9.18
N GLY A 162 -12.31 -5.91 10.49
CA GLY A 162 -12.63 -6.99 11.42
C GLY A 162 -11.91 -8.30 11.10
N SER A 163 -12.65 -9.40 11.24
CA SER A 163 -12.22 -10.76 10.87
C SER A 163 -13.33 -11.44 10.06
N PRO A 164 -13.42 -11.16 8.75
CA PRO A 164 -14.41 -11.77 7.88
C PRO A 164 -14.31 -13.30 7.87
N SER A 165 -15.32 -13.98 7.35
CA SER A 165 -15.27 -15.44 7.25
C SER A 165 -14.08 -15.89 6.40
N ILE A 166 -13.50 -17.03 6.74
CA ILE A 166 -12.38 -17.64 6.01
C ILE A 166 -12.72 -17.74 4.51
N ALA A 167 -13.95 -18.15 4.17
CA ALA A 167 -14.41 -18.26 2.79
C ALA A 167 -14.30 -16.91 2.02
N LYS A 168 -14.75 -15.81 2.63
CA LYS A 168 -14.66 -14.48 2.00
C LYS A 168 -13.22 -14.01 1.85
N GLN A 169 -12.36 -14.25 2.85
CA GLN A 169 -10.94 -13.90 2.78
C GLN A 169 -10.19 -14.72 1.71
N LEU A 170 -10.49 -16.02 1.58
CA LEU A 170 -9.94 -16.86 0.52
C LEU A 170 -10.43 -16.44 -0.87
N GLU A 171 -11.66 -15.97 -0.99
CA GLU A 171 -12.17 -15.40 -2.25
C GLU A 171 -11.39 -14.16 -2.67
N VAL A 172 -11.06 -13.27 -1.73
CA VAL A 172 -10.14 -12.14 -1.99
C VAL A 172 -8.78 -12.67 -2.45
N PHE A 173 -8.16 -13.55 -1.67
CA PHE A 173 -6.81 -14.06 -1.95
C PHE A 173 -6.69 -14.72 -3.33
N THR A 174 -7.62 -15.60 -3.70
CA THR A 174 -7.60 -16.31 -4.99
C THR A 174 -7.78 -15.39 -6.21
N LYS A 175 -8.30 -14.18 -6.01
CA LYS A 175 -8.52 -13.19 -7.07
C LYS A 175 -7.41 -12.13 -7.17
N VAL A 176 -6.42 -12.15 -6.27
CA VAL A 176 -5.34 -11.15 -6.25
C VAL A 176 -4.50 -11.19 -7.53
N GLU A 177 -4.19 -12.36 -8.07
CA GLU A 177 -3.32 -12.47 -9.25
C GLU A 177 -3.89 -11.77 -10.50
N THR A 178 -5.22 -11.66 -10.58
CA THR A 178 -5.93 -11.03 -11.70
C THR A 178 -6.42 -9.62 -11.38
N GLY A 179 -6.18 -9.11 -10.15
CA GLY A 179 -6.73 -7.83 -9.70
C GLY A 179 -8.24 -7.86 -9.40
N GLN A 180 -8.93 -8.98 -9.59
CA GLN A 180 -10.38 -9.10 -9.44
C GLN A 180 -10.85 -9.10 -7.98
N HIS A 181 -9.93 -9.18 -7.01
CA HIS A 181 -10.21 -9.04 -5.59
C HIS A 181 -10.82 -7.67 -5.26
N MET A 182 -10.58 -6.65 -6.08
CA MET A 182 -11.25 -5.35 -5.98
C MET A 182 -12.78 -5.46 -6.00
N ASN A 183 -13.34 -6.47 -6.67
CA ASN A 183 -14.80 -6.63 -6.75
C ASN A 183 -15.42 -7.28 -5.49
N ASN A 184 -14.60 -7.71 -4.53
CA ASN A 184 -15.09 -8.32 -3.31
C ASN A 184 -15.70 -7.27 -2.36
N ASP A 185 -16.75 -7.65 -1.63
CA ASP A 185 -17.51 -6.75 -0.76
C ASP A 185 -16.81 -6.44 0.57
N ILE A 186 -15.92 -7.31 1.05
CA ILE A 186 -15.17 -7.08 2.30
C ILE A 186 -13.94 -6.18 2.11
N LEU A 187 -13.52 -5.99 0.86
CA LEU A 187 -12.31 -5.27 0.53
C LEU A 187 -12.67 -3.82 0.22
N GLU A 188 -12.17 -2.89 1.01
CA GLU A 188 -12.19 -1.48 0.72
C GLU A 188 -10.94 -1.12 -0.10
N TYR A 189 -11.09 -0.27 -1.12
CA TYR A 189 -9.99 0.19 -1.97
C TYR A 189 -10.06 1.70 -2.10
N TYR A 190 -8.98 2.39 -1.74
CA TYR A 190 -8.92 3.84 -1.73
C TYR A 190 -7.73 4.36 -2.54
N LYS A 191 -7.95 5.46 -3.25
CA LYS A 191 -6.86 6.38 -3.63
C LYS A 191 -6.70 7.38 -2.51
N ILE A 192 -5.48 7.56 -2.01
CA ILE A 192 -5.19 8.38 -0.84
C ILE A 192 -3.94 9.25 -1.09
N LYS A 193 -3.85 10.40 -0.42
CA LYS A 193 -2.64 11.24 -0.43
C LYS A 193 -1.73 11.04 0.77
N ALA A 194 -2.35 10.70 1.90
CA ALA A 194 -1.67 10.53 3.15
C ALA A 194 -2.50 9.67 4.10
N PHE A 195 -1.84 9.09 5.10
CA PHE A 195 -2.51 8.49 6.24
C PHE A 195 -1.66 8.60 7.50
N ARG A 196 -2.32 8.56 8.66
CA ARG A 196 -1.69 8.33 9.97
C ARG A 196 -2.22 7.02 10.51
N LEU A 197 -1.34 6.15 10.98
CA LEU A 197 -1.71 4.85 11.55
C LEU A 197 -1.04 4.66 12.90
N THR A 198 -1.85 4.28 13.88
CA THR A 198 -1.44 3.90 15.22
C THR A 198 -1.82 2.44 15.46
N PRO A 199 -0.84 1.53 15.50
CA PRO A 199 -1.06 0.15 15.90
C PRO A 199 -1.47 0.07 17.38
N ILE A 200 -2.54 -0.65 17.68
CA ILE A 200 -2.95 -0.93 19.07
C ILE A 200 -2.67 -2.40 19.38
N LEU A 201 -1.59 -2.65 20.12
CA LEU A 201 -1.12 -4.00 20.41
C LEU A 201 -2.03 -4.70 21.44
N LYS A 202 -2.63 -5.82 21.05
CA LYS A 202 -3.38 -6.68 21.99
C LYS A 202 -2.40 -7.51 22.83
N PRO A 203 -2.68 -7.73 24.13
CA PRO A 203 -1.81 -8.53 24.99
C PRO A 203 -1.52 -9.91 24.40
N GLY A 204 -0.24 -10.26 24.26
CA GLY A 204 0.22 -11.56 23.75
C GLY A 204 0.06 -11.77 22.23
N GLN A 205 -0.50 -10.81 21.49
CA GLN A 205 -0.56 -10.88 20.03
C GLN A 205 0.74 -10.36 19.41
N LYS A 206 1.35 -11.15 18.52
CA LYS A 206 2.42 -10.67 17.65
C LYS A 206 1.81 -9.76 16.59
N ALA A 207 2.35 -8.56 16.42
CA ALA A 207 1.97 -7.65 15.37
C ALA A 207 3.22 -6.97 14.82
N TYR A 208 3.19 -6.67 13.53
CA TYR A 208 4.32 -6.13 12.79
C TYR A 208 3.84 -4.96 11.95
N VAL A 209 4.69 -3.95 11.81
CA VAL A 209 4.59 -2.96 10.74
C VAL A 209 5.72 -3.29 9.75
N ALA A 210 5.37 -3.41 8.47
CA ALA A 210 6.33 -3.57 7.40
C ALA A 210 6.34 -2.32 6.52
N ILE A 211 7.52 -1.77 6.26
CA ILE A 211 7.70 -0.66 5.32
C ILE A 211 8.69 -1.12 4.25
N ASP A 212 8.27 -1.17 2.99
CA ASP A 212 9.00 -1.74 1.86
C ASP A 212 9.48 -3.19 2.11
N GLY A 213 8.74 -3.94 2.94
CA GLY A 213 9.08 -5.31 3.34
C GLY A 213 10.06 -5.43 4.51
N GLU A 214 10.54 -4.30 5.06
CA GLU A 214 11.45 -4.25 6.20
C GLU A 214 10.70 -4.03 7.52
N HIS A 215 11.27 -4.55 8.61
CA HIS A 215 10.75 -4.34 9.96
C HIS A 215 10.74 -2.85 10.33
N ALA A 216 9.57 -2.35 10.73
CA ALA A 216 9.43 -1.01 11.29
C ALA A 216 8.81 -1.03 12.70
N PRO A 217 8.98 0.05 13.50
CA PRO A 217 8.40 0.12 14.84
C PRO A 217 6.87 0.05 14.84
N CYS A 218 6.29 -0.76 15.71
CA CYS A 218 4.84 -0.76 15.96
C CYS A 218 4.44 0.42 16.86
N LYS A 219 4.59 1.64 16.35
CA LYS A 219 4.27 2.92 16.99
C LYS A 219 3.43 3.79 16.05
N PRO A 220 2.82 4.89 16.51
CA PRO A 220 2.20 5.86 15.62
C PRO A 220 3.16 6.34 14.54
N PHE A 221 2.71 6.37 13.29
CA PHE A 221 3.44 6.93 12.16
C PHE A 221 2.49 7.56 11.16
N GLN A 222 3.03 8.42 10.30
CA GLN A 222 2.29 8.97 9.17
C GLN A 222 3.07 8.81 7.87
N VAL A 223 2.30 8.68 6.78
CA VAL A 223 2.79 8.55 5.43
C VAL A 223 2.17 9.65 4.58
N GLU A 224 2.98 10.28 3.74
CA GLU A 224 2.58 11.32 2.80
C GLU A 224 3.24 11.08 1.45
N VAL A 225 2.47 11.22 0.38
CA VAL A 225 2.95 11.08 -1.00
C VAL A 225 3.55 12.38 -1.51
N HIS A 226 4.77 12.30 -2.03
CA HIS A 226 5.51 13.39 -2.66
C HIS A 226 5.59 13.16 -4.16
N PRO A 227 4.84 13.95 -4.97
CA PRO A 227 4.76 13.72 -6.39
C PRO A 227 6.12 13.83 -7.08
N ARG A 228 6.43 12.85 -7.94
CA ARG A 228 7.53 12.89 -8.91
C ARG A 228 8.89 13.22 -8.28
N LEU A 229 9.14 12.77 -7.06
CA LEU A 229 10.35 13.06 -6.30
C LEU A 229 11.55 12.19 -6.74
N ALA A 230 11.30 11.04 -7.36
CA ALA A 230 12.34 10.13 -7.86
C ALA A 230 12.27 9.90 -9.37
N SER A 231 13.40 9.48 -9.93
CA SER A 231 13.51 8.93 -11.29
C SER A 231 13.91 7.46 -11.22
N VAL A 232 13.16 6.59 -11.89
CA VAL A 232 13.54 5.17 -12.06
C VAL A 232 13.76 4.82 -13.53
N LEU A 233 14.61 3.83 -13.79
CA LEU A 233 14.85 3.32 -15.14
C LEU A 233 13.86 2.21 -15.47
N THR A 234 13.17 2.31 -16.61
CA THR A 234 12.13 1.37 -17.04
C THR A 234 12.14 1.18 -18.55
N ILE A 235 11.58 0.08 -19.05
CA ILE A 235 11.41 -0.17 -20.48
C ILE A 235 10.28 0.71 -21.05
N ASN A 236 9.23 0.91 -20.26
CA ASN A 236 8.05 1.71 -20.60
C ASN A 236 7.89 2.85 -19.58
N PRO A 237 7.50 4.06 -19.98
CA PRO A 237 7.38 5.20 -19.07
C PRO A 237 6.16 5.12 -18.11
N THR A 238 5.56 3.94 -17.98
CA THR A 238 4.42 3.63 -17.12
C THR A 238 4.58 2.21 -16.57
N PHE A 239 3.78 1.84 -15.56
CA PHE A 239 3.68 0.46 -15.11
C PHE A 239 3.04 -0.44 -16.17
N THR A 240 3.11 -1.75 -15.97
CA THR A 240 2.45 -2.71 -16.87
C THR A 240 0.93 -2.55 -16.83
N ASP A 241 0.26 -2.75 -17.96
CA ASP A 241 -1.20 -2.85 -18.00
C ASP A 241 -1.67 -4.00 -17.09
N THR A 242 -2.43 -3.66 -16.06
CA THR A 242 -3.03 -4.61 -15.12
C THR A 242 -4.36 -5.17 -15.61
N LYS A 243 -4.93 -4.64 -16.70
CA LYS A 243 -6.17 -5.09 -17.37
C LYS A 243 -7.43 -5.10 -16.49
N VAL A 244 -7.43 -4.33 -15.40
CA VAL A 244 -8.59 -4.19 -14.50
C VAL A 244 -9.60 -3.18 -14.98
#